data_AF-A0A8B8C6W5-F1
#
_entry.id   AF-A0A8B8C6W5-F1
#
_cell.length_a   1.000
_cell.length_b   1.000
_cell.length_c   1.000
_cell.angle_alpha   90.00
_cell.angle_beta   90.00
_cell.angle_gamma   90.00
#
_symmetry.space_group_name_H-M   'P 1'
#
loop_
_entity.id
_entity.type
_entity.pdbx_description
1 polymer ?
#
loop_
_entity_poly.entity_id
_entity_poly.type
_entity_poly.pdbx_seq_one_letter_code
_entity_poly.pdbx_strand_id
1 'polypeptide(L)'
;MKEEKETVQLRQVKLVVENDGVSSSPSYNGQPGSAVIISEPDMTSGNDNPAFVPEEGLNEKEANGKVNTPTEDDDESSDEEYEDESLYGNPWSRGVMRIQTAVLGAIKDYGDMIWTCIYVCLLTLFIAYFIVSMVYRFGDEGSVRLLIITILIALFLGHFALHSFCGDKVTFYYYWSKLSKETRNATSKWFRVIISVLLALGAVIYVIAEVALKTPSNLISLTGMVFFIVVFYVFSYNPARVNWQPVFWGLILQFYFAIAILRWDPGYQAFRWLGDRVSEFLLYTDKGSEFVFGEKYTDHFFAFKVLTVIVFFSSFISVMYYLGVMQFLIRHIARFMAAVMGTSPAESLNAAGNIFIGQSEAPLLIRPFISKMTRSELHAICTGGFATIAGSVMAAYILYKVPANHLLSASVMSAPAALAMSKLFYPETRKSKTGNEVYNMASGQERNIIEAASKGATQSISLIANIAVNLIAFIALIEFLNQTLIWIGNRVGFEKPGDEITFQFLCSYVFKPVALYIIFYYSFCVLMYSTLWLST
;
A
#
# COMPACT_ATOMS: atom_id res chain seq x y z
N MET A 1 47.80 7.06 8.04
CA MET A 1 48.61 8.31 8.06
C MET A 1 49.67 8.43 6.94
N LYS A 2 50.20 7.36 6.34
CA LYS A 2 51.09 7.49 5.15
C LYS A 2 50.34 7.42 3.80
N GLU A 3 49.28 6.60 3.70
CA GLU A 3 48.42 6.53 2.49
C GLU A 3 47.51 7.76 2.28
N GLU A 4 47.19 8.48 3.36
CA GLU A 4 46.33 9.65 3.32
C GLU A 4 47.04 10.91 2.77
N LYS A 5 48.39 10.93 2.81
CA LYS A 5 49.19 12.02 2.23
C LYS A 5 49.39 11.88 0.72
N GLU A 6 49.40 10.65 0.18
CA GLU A 6 49.52 10.42 -1.26
C GLU A 6 48.22 10.70 -2.02
N THR A 7 47.07 10.46 -1.39
CA THR A 7 45.75 10.76 -1.99
C THR A 7 45.44 12.25 -2.07
N VAL A 8 46.00 13.07 -1.18
CA VAL A 8 45.86 14.53 -1.21
C VAL A 8 46.74 15.17 -2.29
N GLN A 9 47.97 14.66 -2.51
CA GLN A 9 48.82 15.15 -3.61
C GLN A 9 48.25 14.81 -4.99
N LEU A 10 47.68 13.61 -5.16
CA LEU A 10 47.03 13.23 -6.43
C LEU A 10 45.78 14.07 -6.75
N ARG A 11 45.06 14.58 -5.73
CA ARG A 11 43.93 15.50 -5.94
C ARG A 11 44.35 16.92 -6.30
N GLN A 12 45.46 17.42 -5.77
CA GLN A 12 45.95 18.75 -6.14
C GLN A 12 46.55 18.81 -7.55
N VAL A 13 47.19 17.73 -8.02
CA VAL A 13 47.72 17.66 -9.39
C VAL A 13 46.60 17.62 -10.44
N LYS A 14 45.43 17.07 -10.09
CA LYS A 14 44.29 17.00 -11.03
C LYS A 14 43.54 18.33 -11.21
N LEU A 15 43.60 19.22 -10.21
CA LEU A 15 42.96 20.55 -10.27
C LEU A 15 43.77 21.60 -11.03
N VAL A 16 45.05 21.35 -11.33
CA VAL A 16 45.92 22.30 -12.05
C VAL A 16 45.91 22.07 -13.57
N VAL A 17 45.42 20.93 -14.06
CA VAL A 17 45.46 20.58 -15.49
C VAL A 17 44.23 21.06 -16.27
N GLU A 18 43.17 21.52 -15.61
CA GLU A 18 41.88 21.81 -16.27
C GLU A 18 41.60 23.31 -16.44
N ASN A 19 42.62 24.18 -16.37
CA ASN A 19 42.44 25.64 -16.42
C ASN A 19 43.25 26.39 -17.51
N ASP A 20 43.82 25.71 -18.50
CA ASP A 20 44.49 26.34 -19.63
C ASP A 20 43.82 25.97 -20.97
N GLY A 21 43.02 26.90 -21.52
CA GLY A 21 42.41 26.78 -22.85
C GLY A 21 41.49 27.97 -23.19
N VAL A 22 42.05 28.96 -23.89
CA VAL A 22 41.56 30.34 -24.07
C VAL A 22 40.82 30.56 -25.42
N SER A 23 39.84 31.48 -25.41
CA SER A 23 39.30 32.35 -26.50
C SER A 23 38.49 31.70 -27.64
N SER A 24 37.44 32.31 -28.21
CA SER A 24 37.32 33.70 -28.68
C SER A 24 35.86 34.17 -28.89
N SER A 25 35.58 35.43 -28.56
CA SER A 25 34.38 36.21 -28.91
C SER A 25 34.42 36.76 -30.35
N PRO A 26 33.31 37.30 -30.88
CA PRO A 26 33.34 38.75 -31.15
C PRO A 26 32.10 39.53 -30.70
N SER A 27 32.34 40.80 -30.40
CA SER A 27 31.41 41.86 -30.02
C SER A 27 30.48 42.31 -31.15
N TYR A 28 29.26 42.75 -30.80
CA TYR A 28 28.61 43.91 -31.42
C TYR A 28 27.86 44.70 -30.35
N ASN A 29 28.05 46.02 -30.37
CA ASN A 29 27.57 47.00 -29.40
C ASN A 29 26.76 48.05 -30.18
N GLY A 30 25.60 48.52 -29.68
CA GLY A 30 24.88 49.63 -30.33
C GLY A 30 23.40 49.88 -29.98
N GLN A 31 23.14 50.34 -28.75
CA GLN A 31 22.17 51.40 -28.31
C GLN A 31 20.64 51.37 -28.62
N PRO A 32 19.83 52.12 -27.82
CA PRO A 32 18.44 51.81 -27.50
C PRO A 32 17.38 52.78 -28.06
N GLY A 33 16.13 52.30 -28.13
CA GLY A 33 14.90 53.04 -28.48
C GLY A 33 13.87 52.01 -28.95
N SER A 34 12.59 51.99 -28.57
CA SER A 34 11.67 53.06 -28.19
C SER A 34 10.47 52.42 -27.47
N ALA A 35 9.99 53.11 -26.43
CA ALA A 35 8.72 52.83 -25.78
C ALA A 35 7.54 52.96 -26.76
N VAL A 36 6.57 52.05 -26.67
CA VAL A 36 5.23 52.25 -27.20
C VAL A 36 4.25 52.10 -26.04
N ILE A 37 3.78 53.26 -25.59
CA ILE A 37 2.57 53.45 -24.78
C ILE A 37 1.40 53.48 -25.77
N ILE A 38 0.41 52.62 -25.61
CA ILE A 38 -0.95 52.86 -26.12
C ILE A 38 -1.97 52.46 -25.03
N SER A 39 -2.50 53.52 -24.43
CA SER A 39 -3.77 53.77 -23.72
C SER A 39 -4.87 52.70 -23.62
N GLU A 40 -5.49 52.66 -22.43
CA GLU A 40 -6.83 52.15 -22.10
C GLU A 40 -7.95 52.71 -23.00
N PRO A 41 -9.07 51.98 -23.11
CA PRO A 41 -10.37 52.62 -22.96
C PRO A 41 -11.26 51.91 -21.92
N ASP A 42 -11.94 52.75 -21.13
CA ASP A 42 -12.91 52.40 -20.11
C ASP A 42 -14.23 51.81 -20.66
N MET A 43 -14.78 50.89 -19.86
CA MET A 43 -16.17 50.47 -19.64
C MET A 43 -17.24 50.68 -20.73
N THR A 44 -17.88 49.59 -21.14
CA THR A 44 -19.34 49.39 -20.98
C THR A 44 -19.77 47.94 -21.26
N SER A 45 -20.52 47.36 -20.30
CA SER A 45 -21.59 46.36 -20.45
C SER A 45 -21.29 44.99 -21.07
N GLY A 46 -21.46 43.92 -20.27
CA GLY A 46 -21.70 42.56 -20.79
C GLY A 46 -21.20 41.46 -19.86
N ASN A 47 -21.89 41.28 -18.73
CA ASN A 47 -21.58 40.28 -17.72
C ASN A 47 -22.32 38.98 -18.08
N ASP A 48 -21.63 37.93 -18.56
CA ASP A 48 -22.20 36.59 -18.66
C ASP A 48 -21.16 35.52 -18.28
N ASN A 49 -21.29 35.08 -17.05
CA ASN A 49 -20.70 33.88 -16.50
C ASN A 49 -21.85 33.16 -15.78
N PRO A 50 -22.18 31.89 -16.08
CA PRO A 50 -23.05 31.14 -15.18
C PRO A 50 -22.34 29.87 -14.70
N ALA A 51 -21.81 29.98 -13.48
CA ALA A 51 -21.71 28.87 -12.55
C ALA A 51 -22.76 29.10 -11.45
N PHE A 52 -23.68 28.14 -11.31
CA PHE A 52 -24.52 27.87 -10.13
C PHE A 52 -25.63 28.88 -9.76
N VAL A 53 -26.72 28.35 -9.18
CA VAL A 53 -27.77 28.93 -8.29
C VAL A 53 -29.17 28.28 -8.57
N PRO A 54 -30.04 28.08 -7.53
CA PRO A 54 -30.80 26.85 -7.28
C PRO A 54 -32.33 27.03 -7.08
N GLU A 55 -32.96 26.11 -6.32
CA GLU A 55 -34.31 26.14 -5.65
C GLU A 55 -35.53 25.70 -6.48
N GLU A 56 -36.23 24.61 -6.09
CA GLU A 56 -37.27 24.42 -5.05
C GLU A 56 -38.71 24.77 -5.51
N GLY A 57 -39.63 23.82 -5.29
CA GLY A 57 -40.95 24.13 -4.74
C GLY A 57 -42.21 23.83 -5.59
N LEU A 58 -43.17 23.16 -4.92
CA LEU A 58 -44.63 23.10 -5.14
C LEU A 58 -45.16 21.89 -5.94
N ASN A 59 -45.51 20.77 -5.30
CA ASN A 59 -46.72 20.40 -4.52
C ASN A 59 -48.03 20.15 -5.30
N GLU A 60 -48.40 18.86 -5.23
CA GLU A 60 -49.72 18.30 -4.88
C GLU A 60 -50.88 18.17 -5.87
N LYS A 61 -51.60 17.06 -5.61
CA LYS A 61 -52.95 16.60 -6.03
C LYS A 61 -52.96 15.72 -7.27
N GLU A 62 -53.59 14.54 -7.33
CA GLU A 62 -54.48 13.76 -6.46
C GLU A 62 -54.50 12.34 -7.08
N ALA A 63 -54.25 11.27 -6.31
CA ALA A 63 -55.25 10.38 -5.71
C ALA A 63 -56.09 9.49 -6.67
N ASN A 64 -55.68 8.22 -6.79
CA ASN A 64 -56.47 6.97 -6.78
C ASN A 64 -55.69 5.89 -7.55
N GLY A 65 -55.47 4.67 -7.09
CA GLY A 65 -55.96 3.94 -5.93
C GLY A 65 -55.90 2.45 -6.27
N LYS A 66 -55.40 1.64 -5.32
CA LYS A 66 -55.50 0.16 -5.24
C LYS A 66 -54.68 -0.64 -6.28
N VAL A 67 -54.10 -1.81 -6.02
CA VAL A 67 -53.67 -2.61 -4.86
C VAL A 67 -53.10 -3.90 -5.50
N ASN A 68 -52.10 -4.54 -4.88
CA ASN A 68 -51.54 -5.88 -5.10
C ASN A 68 -50.54 -6.15 -6.23
N THR A 69 -49.31 -6.50 -5.82
CA THR A 69 -48.46 -7.54 -6.43
C THR A 69 -49.10 -8.93 -6.26
N PRO A 70 -48.95 -9.87 -7.20
CA PRO A 70 -47.83 -10.82 -7.09
C PRO A 70 -47.17 -11.23 -8.42
N THR A 71 -46.04 -11.90 -8.21
CA THR A 71 -45.06 -12.60 -9.04
C THR A 71 -45.51 -13.45 -10.25
N GLU A 72 -44.53 -13.56 -11.16
CA GLU A 72 -44.12 -14.68 -12.04
C GLU A 72 -44.80 -14.89 -13.41
N ASP A 73 -43.93 -14.73 -14.42
CA ASP A 73 -43.73 -15.51 -15.64
C ASP A 73 -44.59 -15.31 -16.92
N ASP A 74 -43.81 -15.29 -18.01
CA ASP A 74 -44.07 -15.60 -19.42
C ASP A 74 -44.58 -14.50 -20.39
N ASP A 75 -43.79 -14.39 -21.47
CA ASP A 75 -44.13 -14.04 -22.85
C ASP A 75 -44.71 -12.65 -23.17
N GLU A 76 -43.89 -11.79 -23.79
CA GLU A 76 -44.02 -11.47 -25.22
C GLU A 76 -43.02 -10.38 -25.64
N SER A 77 -42.20 -10.73 -26.61
CA SER A 77 -41.43 -9.84 -27.47
C SER A 77 -42.30 -8.72 -28.04
N SER A 78 -41.93 -7.47 -27.78
CA SER A 78 -42.28 -6.35 -28.64
C SER A 78 -40.99 -5.75 -29.20
N ASP A 79 -40.72 -6.16 -30.43
CA ASP A 79 -39.70 -5.60 -31.30
C ASP A 79 -40.01 -4.11 -31.55
N GLU A 80 -39.19 -3.21 -31.01
CA GLU A 80 -39.11 -1.85 -31.55
C GLU A 80 -38.13 -1.86 -32.74
N GLU A 81 -38.73 -2.05 -33.89
CA GLU A 81 -38.17 -1.96 -35.24
C GLU A 81 -37.69 -0.51 -35.49
N TYR A 82 -36.38 -0.26 -35.38
CA TYR A 82 -35.77 0.92 -35.97
C TYR A 82 -35.52 0.65 -37.45
N GLU A 83 -36.43 1.14 -38.29
CA GLU A 83 -36.18 1.39 -39.70
C GLU A 83 -35.11 2.48 -39.84
N ASP A 84 -33.95 2.11 -40.38
CA ASP A 84 -33.17 3.03 -41.20
C ASP A 84 -32.59 2.26 -42.39
N GLU A 85 -33.35 2.29 -43.49
CA GLU A 85 -32.89 1.91 -44.81
C GLU A 85 -31.85 2.93 -45.31
N SER A 86 -30.83 2.39 -46.00
CA SER A 86 -30.00 3.05 -47.02
C SER A 86 -28.73 3.81 -46.56
N LEU A 87 -27.63 3.07 -46.33
CA LEU A 87 -26.30 3.45 -46.86
C LEU A 87 -25.27 2.28 -46.77
N TYR A 88 -24.87 1.74 -47.93
CA TYR A 88 -23.83 0.70 -48.19
C TYR A 88 -24.12 -0.74 -47.69
N GLY A 89 -23.96 -1.83 -48.46
CA GLY A 89 -23.33 -2.04 -49.78
C GLY A 89 -23.71 -3.42 -50.37
N ASN A 90 -23.03 -3.85 -51.44
CA ASN A 90 -23.15 -5.10 -52.24
C ASN A 90 -23.92 -6.32 -51.66
N PRO A 91 -24.40 -7.27 -52.50
CA PRO A 91 -24.97 -8.57 -52.05
C PRO A 91 -24.12 -9.30 -51.01
N TRP A 92 -22.80 -9.05 -51.06
CA TRP A 92 -21.80 -9.47 -50.08
C TRP A 92 -22.03 -8.90 -48.66
N SER A 93 -22.44 -7.64 -48.50
CA SER A 93 -22.73 -7.05 -47.18
C SER A 93 -23.94 -7.71 -46.49
N ARG A 94 -24.97 -8.09 -47.27
CA ARG A 94 -26.15 -8.81 -46.76
C ARG A 94 -25.80 -10.25 -46.37
N GLY A 95 -24.91 -10.90 -47.14
CA GLY A 95 -24.34 -12.20 -46.78
C GLY A 95 -23.52 -12.11 -45.49
N VAL A 96 -22.66 -11.10 -45.37
CA VAL A 96 -21.86 -10.83 -44.17
C VAL A 96 -22.75 -10.51 -42.96
N MET A 97 -23.81 -9.72 -43.11
CA MET A 97 -24.75 -9.42 -42.02
C MET A 97 -25.50 -10.66 -41.53
N ARG A 98 -25.95 -11.55 -42.42
CA ARG A 98 -26.58 -12.83 -42.04
C ARG A 98 -25.60 -13.75 -41.32
N ILE A 99 -24.36 -13.82 -41.80
CA ILE A 99 -23.30 -14.58 -41.13
C ILE A 99 -22.98 -13.94 -39.77
N GLN A 100 -22.91 -12.60 -39.69
CA GLN A 100 -22.62 -11.87 -38.46
C GLN A 100 -23.73 -12.05 -37.43
N THR A 101 -25.01 -12.00 -37.80
CA THR A 101 -26.13 -12.26 -36.88
C THR A 101 -26.20 -13.72 -36.46
N ALA A 102 -25.94 -14.67 -37.37
CA ALA A 102 -25.86 -16.09 -37.02
C ALA A 102 -24.66 -16.39 -36.08
N VAL A 103 -23.51 -15.75 -36.33
CA VAL A 103 -22.30 -15.88 -35.50
C VAL A 103 -22.51 -15.20 -34.15
N LEU A 104 -23.08 -13.99 -34.10
CA LEU A 104 -23.40 -13.30 -32.84
C LEU A 104 -24.46 -14.05 -32.04
N GLY A 105 -25.47 -14.62 -32.70
CA GLY A 105 -26.47 -15.51 -32.08
C GLY A 105 -25.81 -16.76 -31.49
N ALA A 106 -24.99 -17.47 -32.27
CA ALA A 106 -24.27 -18.64 -31.78
C ALA A 106 -23.25 -18.32 -30.66
N ILE A 107 -22.59 -17.16 -30.72
CA ILE A 107 -21.68 -16.68 -29.65
C ILE A 107 -22.46 -16.31 -28.39
N LYS A 108 -23.69 -15.81 -28.52
CA LYS A 108 -24.55 -15.49 -27.37
C LYS A 108 -25.08 -16.77 -26.72
N ASP A 109 -25.50 -17.75 -27.52
CA ASP A 109 -26.10 -19.00 -27.04
C ASP A 109 -25.06 -19.99 -26.47
N TYR A 110 -23.85 -20.03 -27.05
CA TYR A 110 -22.77 -20.91 -26.60
C TYR A 110 -21.61 -20.17 -25.94
N GLY A 111 -21.74 -18.88 -25.65
CA GLY A 111 -20.65 -18.02 -25.17
C GLY A 111 -19.96 -18.57 -23.93
N ASP A 112 -20.72 -18.95 -22.91
CA ASP A 112 -20.17 -19.49 -21.66
C ASP A 112 -19.47 -20.84 -21.86
N MET A 113 -20.01 -21.68 -22.75
CA MET A 113 -19.40 -22.98 -23.08
C MET A 113 -18.11 -22.81 -23.90
N ILE A 114 -18.09 -21.86 -24.84
CA ILE A 114 -16.91 -21.51 -25.65
C ILE A 114 -15.81 -20.96 -24.74
N TRP A 115 -16.13 -20.00 -23.87
CA TRP A 115 -15.15 -19.45 -22.91
C TRP A 115 -14.63 -20.52 -21.96
N THR A 116 -15.49 -21.39 -21.46
CA THR A 116 -15.08 -22.51 -20.61
C THR A 116 -14.13 -23.45 -21.36
N CYS A 117 -14.43 -23.82 -22.60
CA CYS A 117 -13.55 -24.63 -23.44
C CYS A 117 -12.19 -23.94 -23.69
N ILE A 118 -12.19 -22.62 -23.94
CA ILE A 118 -10.95 -21.83 -24.11
C ILE A 118 -10.12 -21.87 -22.82
N TYR A 119 -10.74 -21.64 -21.66
CA TYR A 119 -10.03 -21.68 -20.38
C TYR A 119 -9.47 -23.07 -20.06
N VAL A 120 -10.22 -24.14 -20.33
CA VAL A 120 -9.75 -25.52 -20.15
C VAL A 120 -8.60 -25.84 -21.10
N CYS A 121 -8.68 -25.40 -22.36
CA CYS A 121 -7.61 -25.57 -23.34
C CYS A 121 -6.33 -24.84 -22.90
N LEU A 122 -6.46 -23.57 -22.48
CA LEU A 122 -5.35 -22.75 -22.01
C LEU A 122 -4.73 -23.32 -20.73
N LEU A 123 -5.56 -23.79 -19.79
CA LEU A 123 -5.09 -24.46 -18.57
C LEU A 123 -4.34 -25.75 -18.89
N THR A 124 -4.83 -26.55 -19.83
CA THR A 124 -4.16 -27.79 -20.24
C THR A 124 -2.82 -27.51 -20.90
N LEU A 125 -2.76 -26.49 -21.77
CA LEU A 125 -1.53 -26.04 -22.41
C LEU A 125 -0.52 -25.50 -21.37
N PHE A 126 -1.01 -24.78 -20.36
CA PHE A 126 -0.19 -24.31 -19.25
C PHE A 126 0.37 -25.46 -18.41
N ILE A 127 -0.45 -26.47 -18.08
CA ILE A 127 0.00 -27.67 -17.34
C ILE A 127 1.03 -28.44 -18.16
N ALA A 128 0.82 -28.60 -19.47
CA ALA A 128 1.79 -29.24 -20.36
C ALA A 128 3.11 -28.46 -20.39
N TYR A 129 3.06 -27.13 -20.54
CA TYR A 129 4.23 -26.26 -20.46
C TYR A 129 4.96 -26.38 -19.12
N PHE A 130 4.21 -26.42 -18.01
CA PHE A 130 4.76 -26.59 -16.67
C PHE A 130 5.51 -27.92 -16.53
N ILE A 131 4.91 -29.04 -16.95
CA ILE A 131 5.53 -30.36 -16.89
C ILE A 131 6.80 -30.40 -17.75
N VAL A 132 6.74 -29.90 -18.99
CA VAL A 132 7.91 -29.85 -19.89
C VAL A 132 9.02 -29.00 -19.30
N SER A 133 8.69 -27.84 -18.74
CA SER A 133 9.66 -26.93 -18.12
C SER A 133 10.33 -27.57 -16.90
N MET A 134 9.57 -28.28 -16.07
CA MET A 134 10.12 -29.01 -14.91
C MET A 134 11.03 -30.17 -15.33
N VAL A 135 10.73 -30.86 -16.43
CA VAL A 135 11.58 -31.97 -16.92
C VAL A 135 12.86 -31.46 -17.59
N TYR A 136 12.77 -30.36 -18.35
CA TYR A 136 13.90 -29.87 -19.15
C TYR A 136 15.01 -29.21 -18.31
N ARG A 137 14.65 -28.39 -17.31
CA ARG A 137 15.59 -27.64 -16.47
C ARG A 137 15.16 -27.62 -15.01
N PHE A 138 15.18 -28.78 -14.34
CA PHE A 138 14.91 -28.82 -12.90
C PHE A 138 16.10 -28.29 -12.09
N GLY A 139 15.83 -27.40 -11.12
CA GLY A 139 16.86 -26.86 -10.21
C GLY A 139 17.34 -25.44 -10.55
N ASP A 140 17.00 -24.90 -11.72
CA ASP A 140 17.25 -23.50 -12.05
C ASP A 140 16.31 -22.57 -11.27
N GLU A 141 16.76 -21.33 -11.01
CA GLU A 141 15.96 -20.32 -10.32
C GLU A 141 14.63 -20.07 -11.04
N GLY A 142 14.61 -20.12 -12.38
CA GLY A 142 13.40 -19.98 -13.20
C GLY A 142 12.36 -21.08 -12.94
N SER A 143 12.80 -22.32 -12.75
CA SER A 143 11.91 -23.46 -12.49
C SER A 143 11.34 -23.39 -11.08
N VAL A 144 12.13 -22.96 -10.09
CA VAL A 144 11.63 -22.69 -8.74
C VAL A 144 10.59 -21.57 -8.75
N ARG A 145 10.82 -20.48 -9.51
CA ARG A 145 9.84 -19.39 -9.67
C ARG A 145 8.52 -19.91 -10.25
N LEU A 146 8.59 -20.69 -11.34
CA LEU A 146 7.39 -21.24 -11.98
C LEU A 146 6.62 -22.17 -11.04
N LEU A 147 7.32 -23.01 -10.28
CA LEU A 147 6.73 -23.92 -9.29
C LEU A 147 6.03 -23.16 -8.15
N ILE A 148 6.62 -22.08 -7.64
CA ILE A 148 5.97 -21.26 -6.60
C ILE A 148 4.69 -20.62 -7.15
N ILE A 149 4.74 -20.05 -8.35
CA ILE A 149 3.58 -19.41 -8.98
C ILE A 149 2.47 -20.43 -9.24
N THR A 150 2.79 -21.62 -9.76
CA THR A 150 1.79 -22.67 -10.00
C THR A 150 1.15 -23.16 -8.70
N ILE A 151 1.93 -23.30 -7.62
CA ILE A 151 1.39 -23.64 -6.30
C ILE A 151 0.45 -22.54 -5.79
N LEU A 152 0.82 -21.27 -5.90
CA LEU A 152 -0.03 -20.17 -5.46
C LEU A 152 -1.34 -20.08 -6.25
N ILE A 153 -1.26 -20.25 -7.57
CA ILE A 153 -2.42 -20.31 -8.46
C ILE A 153 -3.29 -21.53 -8.11
N ALA A 154 -2.70 -22.70 -7.91
CA ALA A 154 -3.42 -23.91 -7.54
C ALA A 154 -4.10 -23.78 -6.16
N LEU A 155 -3.46 -23.12 -5.19
CA LEU A 155 -4.07 -22.82 -3.89
C LEU A 155 -5.22 -21.83 -4.02
N PHE A 156 -5.07 -20.79 -4.85
CA PHE A 156 -6.10 -19.80 -5.12
C PHE A 156 -7.32 -20.43 -5.80
N LEU A 157 -7.12 -21.16 -6.91
CA LEU A 157 -8.19 -21.89 -7.61
C LEU A 157 -8.76 -23.00 -6.74
N GLY A 158 -7.92 -23.73 -6.01
CA GLY A 158 -8.34 -24.79 -5.10
C GLY A 158 -9.27 -24.26 -4.00
N HIS A 159 -8.94 -23.12 -3.40
CA HIS A 159 -9.83 -22.46 -2.45
C HIS A 159 -11.15 -22.02 -3.10
N PHE A 160 -11.11 -21.43 -4.31
CA PHE A 160 -12.32 -21.01 -5.02
C PHE A 160 -13.22 -22.20 -5.39
N ALA A 161 -12.63 -23.28 -5.90
CA ALA A 161 -13.33 -24.52 -6.23
C ALA A 161 -13.90 -25.19 -4.97
N LEU A 162 -13.15 -25.22 -3.86
CA LEU A 162 -13.63 -25.75 -2.58
C LEU A 162 -14.85 -24.96 -2.08
N HIS A 163 -14.81 -23.63 -2.18
CA HIS A 163 -15.94 -22.78 -1.81
C HIS A 163 -17.15 -22.98 -2.74
N SER A 164 -16.93 -23.16 -4.05
CA SER A 164 -17.99 -23.38 -5.04
C SER A 164 -18.66 -24.75 -4.93
N PHE A 165 -17.87 -25.83 -4.83
CA PHE A 165 -18.39 -27.20 -4.80
C PHE A 165 -18.91 -27.63 -3.42
N CYS A 166 -18.24 -27.24 -2.35
CA CYS A 166 -18.60 -27.71 -1.00
C CYS A 166 -19.45 -26.72 -0.20
N GLY A 167 -19.63 -25.49 -0.68
CA GLY A 167 -20.27 -24.40 0.08
C GLY A 167 -19.69 -24.28 1.50
N ASP A 168 -20.48 -23.77 2.43
CA ASP A 168 -20.07 -23.68 3.84
C ASP A 168 -19.85 -25.05 4.52
N LYS A 169 -20.22 -26.17 3.89
CA LYS A 169 -20.32 -27.50 4.53
C LYS A 169 -18.97 -28.15 4.84
N VAL A 170 -17.89 -27.79 4.14
CA VAL A 170 -16.54 -28.36 4.36
C VAL A 170 -15.65 -27.47 5.24
N THR A 171 -16.10 -26.27 5.57
CA THR A 171 -15.36 -25.42 6.49
C THR A 171 -15.44 -26.03 7.90
N PHE A 172 -14.31 -26.08 8.62
CA PHE A 172 -14.26 -26.40 10.07
C PHE A 172 -15.39 -25.68 10.85
N TYR A 173 -15.75 -24.48 10.40
CA TYR A 173 -16.88 -23.68 10.86
C TYR A 173 -18.25 -24.41 10.89
N TYR A 174 -18.55 -25.30 9.94
CA TYR A 174 -19.81 -26.06 9.88
C TYR A 174 -19.86 -27.20 10.91
N TYR A 175 -18.76 -27.93 11.10
CA TYR A 175 -18.68 -28.91 12.19
C TYR A 175 -18.67 -28.22 13.56
N TRP A 176 -18.00 -27.06 13.65
CA TRP A 176 -17.92 -26.24 14.85
C TRP A 176 -19.25 -25.53 15.19
N SER A 177 -20.10 -25.26 14.21
CA SER A 177 -21.43 -24.66 14.43
C SER A 177 -22.46 -25.66 14.95
N LYS A 178 -22.20 -26.96 14.83
CA LYS A 178 -23.02 -28.05 15.36
C LYS A 178 -22.83 -28.27 16.88
N LEU A 179 -21.76 -27.71 17.47
CA LEU A 179 -21.57 -27.69 18.92
C LEU A 179 -22.51 -26.67 19.59
N SER A 180 -22.97 -26.97 20.81
CA SER A 180 -23.77 -26.02 21.60
C SER A 180 -23.04 -24.68 21.74
N LYS A 181 -23.80 -23.57 21.70
CA LYS A 181 -23.25 -22.20 21.72
C LYS A 181 -22.41 -21.94 22.98
N GLU A 182 -22.78 -22.53 24.11
CA GLU A 182 -22.05 -22.45 25.38
C GLU A 182 -20.76 -23.27 25.36
N THR A 183 -20.83 -24.54 24.96
CA THR A 183 -19.64 -25.41 24.86
C THR A 183 -18.64 -24.84 23.86
N ARG A 184 -19.11 -24.30 22.74
CA ARG A 184 -18.27 -23.67 21.71
C ARG A 184 -17.53 -22.44 22.22
N ASN A 185 -18.23 -21.57 22.94
CA ASN A 185 -17.64 -20.37 23.51
C ASN A 185 -16.64 -20.72 24.63
N ALA A 186 -16.97 -21.69 25.49
CA ALA A 186 -16.08 -22.18 26.53
C ALA A 186 -14.82 -22.82 25.94
N THR A 187 -14.97 -23.77 25.01
CA THR A 187 -13.84 -24.45 24.35
C THR A 187 -12.96 -23.48 23.57
N SER A 188 -13.55 -22.53 22.81
CA SER A 188 -12.76 -21.52 22.10
C SER A 188 -12.01 -20.60 23.06
N LYS A 189 -12.62 -20.22 24.19
CA LYS A 189 -11.98 -19.38 25.21
C LYS A 189 -10.80 -20.11 25.85
N TRP A 190 -11.01 -21.35 26.32
CA TRP A 190 -9.95 -22.16 26.93
C TRP A 190 -8.82 -22.46 25.94
N PHE A 191 -9.14 -22.86 24.71
CA PHE A 191 -8.14 -23.11 23.68
C PHE A 191 -7.28 -21.88 23.39
N ARG A 192 -7.90 -20.70 23.23
CA ARG A 192 -7.17 -19.44 23.05
C ARG A 192 -6.28 -19.12 24.24
N VAL A 193 -6.78 -19.28 25.46
CA VAL A 193 -6.01 -19.02 26.69
C VAL A 193 -4.81 -19.97 26.76
N ILE A 194 -5.02 -21.27 26.55
CA ILE A 194 -3.95 -22.27 26.59
C ILE A 194 -2.86 -21.94 25.55
N ILE A 195 -3.24 -21.67 24.30
CA ILE A 195 -2.28 -21.28 23.27
C ILE A 195 -1.57 -19.97 23.64
N SER A 196 -2.31 -18.98 24.13
CA SER A 196 -1.74 -17.69 24.50
C SER A 196 -0.69 -17.83 25.61
N VAL A 197 -0.94 -18.69 26.61
CA VAL A 197 0.01 -19.00 27.70
C VAL A 197 1.20 -19.77 27.17
N LEU A 198 0.99 -20.76 26.30
CA LEU A 198 2.07 -21.54 25.70
C LEU A 198 2.99 -20.66 24.84
N LEU A 199 2.43 -19.77 24.03
CA LEU A 199 3.19 -18.80 23.24
C LEU A 199 3.87 -17.76 24.13
N ALA A 200 3.24 -17.32 25.23
CA ALA A 200 3.89 -16.43 26.19
C ALA A 200 5.13 -17.07 26.81
N LEU A 201 4.98 -18.31 27.30
CA LEU A 201 6.07 -19.08 27.90
C LEU A 201 7.17 -19.33 26.88
N GLY A 202 6.82 -19.72 25.65
CA GLY A 202 7.77 -19.88 24.57
C GLY A 202 8.56 -18.60 24.27
N ALA A 203 7.87 -17.45 24.21
CA ALA A 203 8.51 -16.15 24.00
C ALA A 203 9.45 -15.78 25.16
N VAL A 204 9.02 -15.98 26.41
CA VAL A 204 9.86 -15.71 27.60
C VAL A 204 11.09 -16.61 27.63
N ILE A 205 10.92 -17.92 27.38
CA ILE A 205 12.03 -18.87 27.31
C ILE A 205 13.01 -18.46 26.20
N TYR A 206 12.51 -18.09 25.03
CA TYR A 206 13.33 -17.61 23.92
C TYR A 206 14.10 -16.35 24.29
N VAL A 207 13.44 -15.36 24.91
CA VAL A 207 14.10 -14.12 25.35
C VAL A 207 15.20 -14.41 26.37
N ILE A 208 14.97 -15.30 27.33
CA ILE A 208 15.99 -15.68 28.31
C ILE A 208 17.16 -16.39 27.62
N ALA A 209 16.88 -17.42 26.82
CA ALA A 209 17.91 -18.29 26.23
C ALA A 209 18.73 -17.59 25.14
N GLU A 210 18.09 -16.84 24.24
CA GLU A 210 18.74 -16.23 23.08
C GLU A 210 19.12 -14.76 23.30
N VAL A 211 18.34 -14.00 24.06
CA VAL A 211 18.58 -12.55 24.22
C VAL A 211 19.38 -12.29 25.50
N ALA A 212 18.91 -12.76 26.66
CA ALA A 212 19.56 -12.46 27.94
C ALA A 212 20.93 -13.13 28.10
N LEU A 213 21.06 -14.41 27.70
CA LEU A 213 22.32 -15.13 27.87
C LEU A 213 23.35 -14.83 26.78
N LYS A 214 22.94 -14.57 25.53
CA LYS A 214 23.89 -14.37 24.41
C LYS A 214 24.15 -12.91 24.07
N THR A 215 23.17 -12.02 24.23
CA THR A 215 23.30 -10.62 23.79
C THR A 215 22.59 -9.67 24.77
N PRO A 216 23.17 -9.44 25.96
CA PRO A 216 22.51 -8.70 27.04
C PRO A 216 22.17 -7.26 26.67
N SER A 217 22.86 -6.65 25.70
CA SER A 217 22.52 -5.32 25.19
C SER A 217 21.09 -5.24 24.65
N ASN A 218 20.56 -6.33 24.10
CA ASN A 218 19.23 -6.39 23.48
C ASN A 218 18.08 -6.33 24.52
N LEU A 219 18.36 -6.46 25.82
CA LEU A 219 17.37 -6.28 26.89
C LEU A 219 16.85 -4.85 26.97
N ILE A 220 17.62 -3.87 26.47
CA ILE A 220 17.21 -2.48 26.42
C ILE A 220 15.98 -2.32 25.49
N SER A 221 15.88 -3.07 24.38
CA SER A 221 14.74 -3.03 23.45
C SER A 221 13.51 -3.62 24.11
N LEU A 222 13.67 -4.67 24.90
CA LEU A 222 12.59 -5.23 25.69
C LEU A 222 12.07 -4.20 26.71
N THR A 223 12.99 -3.49 27.36
CA THR A 223 12.64 -2.40 28.28
C THR A 223 11.90 -1.27 27.55
N GLY A 224 12.32 -0.93 26.32
CA GLY A 224 11.61 0.05 25.51
C GLY A 224 10.21 -0.38 25.09
N MET A 225 10.04 -1.64 24.72
CA MET A 225 8.71 -2.18 24.41
C MET A 225 7.77 -2.06 25.62
N VAL A 226 8.24 -2.42 26.81
CA VAL A 226 7.48 -2.24 28.07
C VAL A 226 7.20 -0.76 28.33
N PHE A 227 8.18 0.11 28.12
CA PHE A 227 8.02 1.56 28.27
C PHE A 227 6.91 2.11 27.36
N PHE A 228 6.88 1.76 26.07
CA PHE A 228 5.82 2.21 25.16
C PHE A 228 4.44 1.70 25.58
N ILE A 229 4.33 0.45 26.04
CA ILE A 229 3.08 -0.10 26.56
C ILE A 229 2.62 0.69 27.78
N VAL A 230 3.53 0.99 28.72
CA VAL A 230 3.20 1.77 29.93
C VAL A 230 2.78 3.19 29.57
N VAL A 231 3.51 3.87 28.69
CA VAL A 231 3.16 5.22 28.22
C VAL A 231 1.78 5.21 27.56
N PHE A 232 1.52 4.30 26.64
CA PHE A 232 0.21 4.22 25.97
C PHE A 232 -0.91 3.85 26.93
N TYR A 233 -0.64 3.06 27.97
CA TYR A 233 -1.61 2.74 29.02
C TYR A 233 -1.93 3.94 29.91
N VAL A 234 -0.91 4.71 30.33
CA VAL A 234 -1.07 5.90 31.19
C VAL A 234 -1.83 7.00 30.44
N PHE A 235 -1.52 7.22 29.17
CA PHE A 235 -2.20 8.19 28.32
C PHE A 235 -3.46 7.64 27.64
N SER A 236 -3.89 6.42 28.00
CA SER A 236 -5.10 5.80 27.42
C SER A 236 -6.34 6.62 27.78
N TYR A 237 -7.28 6.75 26.85
CA TYR A 237 -8.54 7.46 27.09
C TYR A 237 -9.39 6.79 28.18
N ASN A 238 -9.30 5.47 28.33
CA ASN A 238 -10.05 4.69 29.33
C ASN A 238 -9.24 3.46 29.81
N PRO A 239 -8.21 3.63 30.66
CA PRO A 239 -7.29 2.55 31.04
C PRO A 239 -7.98 1.37 31.74
N ALA A 240 -9.08 1.62 32.46
CA ALA A 240 -9.87 0.59 33.13
C ALA A 240 -10.68 -0.32 32.18
N ARG A 241 -10.91 0.11 30.93
CA ARG A 241 -11.68 -0.65 29.93
C ARG A 241 -10.82 -1.28 28.84
N VAL A 242 -9.50 -1.28 29.02
CA VAL A 242 -8.57 -1.89 28.07
C VAL A 242 -8.84 -3.39 27.98
N ASN A 243 -9.23 -3.85 26.79
CA ASN A 243 -9.25 -5.26 26.49
C ASN A 243 -7.82 -5.70 26.15
N TRP A 244 -7.21 -6.47 27.05
CA TRP A 244 -5.84 -6.95 26.89
C TRP A 244 -5.68 -8.02 25.80
N GLN A 245 -6.76 -8.63 25.33
CA GLN A 245 -6.67 -9.67 24.30
C GLN A 245 -6.07 -9.15 22.98
N PRO A 246 -6.59 -8.09 22.33
CA PRO A 246 -5.94 -7.51 21.14
C PRO A 246 -4.51 -7.05 21.40
N VAL A 247 -4.26 -6.41 22.54
CA VAL A 247 -2.94 -5.87 22.89
C VAL A 247 -1.92 -7.00 22.97
N PHE A 248 -2.22 -8.04 23.75
CA PHE A 248 -1.34 -9.19 23.95
C PHE A 248 -1.11 -9.97 22.65
N TRP A 249 -2.18 -10.29 21.92
CA TRP A 249 -2.06 -11.05 20.67
C TRP A 249 -1.36 -10.28 19.57
N GLY A 250 -1.56 -8.96 19.46
CA GLY A 250 -0.85 -8.17 18.45
C GLY A 250 0.67 -8.16 18.68
N LEU A 251 1.10 -8.02 19.94
CA LEU A 251 2.51 -8.07 20.31
C LEU A 251 3.11 -9.47 20.11
N ILE A 252 2.37 -10.54 20.48
CA ILE A 252 2.79 -11.93 20.24
C ILE A 252 2.89 -12.23 18.74
N LEU A 253 1.88 -11.86 17.95
CA LEU A 253 1.89 -12.08 16.51
C LEU A 253 3.09 -11.37 15.87
N GLN A 254 3.33 -10.10 16.22
CA GLN A 254 4.49 -9.35 15.76
C GLN A 254 5.81 -10.06 16.15
N PHE A 255 5.95 -10.50 17.40
CA PHE A 255 7.16 -11.13 17.91
C PHE A 255 7.46 -12.48 17.23
N TYR A 256 6.47 -13.36 17.13
CA TYR A 256 6.63 -14.65 16.47
C TYR A 256 6.85 -14.52 14.98
N PHE A 257 6.18 -13.56 14.34
CA PHE A 257 6.45 -13.23 12.95
C PHE A 257 7.91 -12.79 12.80
N ALA A 258 8.39 -11.85 13.61
CA ALA A 258 9.78 -11.40 13.61
C ALA A 258 10.79 -12.56 13.74
N ILE A 259 10.55 -13.51 14.64
CA ILE A 259 11.42 -14.70 14.77
C ILE A 259 11.36 -15.54 13.49
N ALA A 260 10.17 -15.81 12.98
CA ALA A 260 9.97 -16.63 11.79
C ALA A 260 10.65 -16.06 10.54
N ILE A 261 10.72 -14.73 10.41
CA ILE A 261 11.22 -14.09 9.18
C ILE A 261 12.62 -13.45 9.31
N LEU A 262 13.05 -13.05 10.52
CA LEU A 262 14.36 -12.41 10.73
C LEU A 262 15.39 -13.33 11.38
N ARG A 263 14.96 -14.30 12.20
CA ARG A 263 15.88 -15.19 12.92
C ARG A 263 15.98 -16.57 12.29
N TRP A 264 14.87 -17.11 11.83
CA TRP A 264 14.83 -18.46 11.26
C TRP A 264 15.39 -18.46 9.83
N ASP A 265 16.46 -19.22 9.58
CA ASP A 265 17.19 -19.19 8.30
C ASP A 265 16.30 -19.38 7.06
N PRO A 266 15.37 -20.36 7.00
CA PRO A 266 14.49 -20.53 5.85
C PRO A 266 13.57 -19.32 5.64
N GLY A 267 13.04 -18.72 6.72
CA GLY A 267 12.18 -17.55 6.63
C GLY A 267 12.93 -16.30 6.21
N TYR A 268 14.15 -16.10 6.70
CA TYR A 268 15.03 -15.02 6.26
C TYR A 268 15.38 -15.14 4.77
N GLN A 269 15.71 -16.35 4.31
CA GLN A 269 15.97 -16.62 2.89
C GLN A 269 14.72 -16.40 2.03
N ALA A 270 13.54 -16.82 2.50
CA ALA A 270 12.28 -16.59 1.78
C ALA A 270 11.96 -15.10 1.62
N PHE A 271 12.12 -14.30 2.69
CA PHE A 271 11.88 -12.85 2.62
C PHE A 271 12.96 -12.09 1.85
N ARG A 272 14.21 -12.57 1.89
CA ARG A 272 15.28 -12.04 1.03
C ARG A 272 14.96 -12.28 -0.44
N TRP A 273 14.61 -13.51 -0.80
CA TRP A 273 14.20 -13.85 -2.15
C TRP A 273 12.99 -13.01 -2.59
N LEU A 274 11.98 -12.84 -1.73
CA LEU A 274 10.82 -12.00 -2.03
C LEU A 274 11.23 -10.52 -2.25
N GLY A 275 12.12 -9.99 -1.40
CA GLY A 275 12.64 -8.63 -1.53
C GLY A 275 13.42 -8.41 -2.81
N ASP A 276 14.24 -9.39 -3.22
CA ASP A 276 14.97 -9.36 -4.49
C ASP A 276 14.01 -9.38 -5.68
N ARG A 277 12.93 -10.16 -5.62
CA ARG A 277 11.88 -10.20 -6.66
C ARG A 277 11.09 -8.89 -6.75
N VAL A 278 10.74 -8.29 -5.60
CA VAL A 278 10.11 -6.96 -5.59
C VAL A 278 11.07 -5.94 -6.20
N SER A 279 12.35 -5.96 -5.84
CA SER A 279 13.34 -5.04 -6.41
C SER A 279 13.48 -5.21 -7.92
N GLU A 280 13.56 -6.45 -8.41
CA GLU A 280 13.58 -6.78 -9.85
C GLU A 280 12.32 -6.29 -10.57
N PHE A 281 11.14 -6.48 -9.96
CA PHE A 281 9.87 -6.01 -10.50
C PHE A 281 9.82 -4.49 -10.66
N LEU A 282 10.34 -3.74 -9.68
CA LEU A 282 10.36 -2.27 -9.74
C LEU A 282 11.28 -1.73 -10.83
N LEU A 283 12.37 -2.45 -11.17
CA LEU A 283 13.29 -2.10 -12.25
C LEU A 283 12.65 -2.16 -13.64
N TYR A 284 11.52 -2.86 -13.82
CA TYR A 284 10.80 -2.80 -15.10
C TYR A 284 10.25 -1.41 -15.43
N THR A 285 10.07 -0.56 -14.42
CA THR A 285 9.67 0.85 -14.60
C THR A 285 10.72 1.65 -15.37
N ASP A 286 11.97 1.18 -15.42
CA ASP A 286 13.07 1.84 -16.12
C ASP A 286 12.77 1.98 -17.60
N LYS A 287 12.13 0.96 -18.20
CA LYS A 287 11.72 1.01 -19.61
C LYS A 287 10.60 2.01 -19.88
N GLY A 288 9.67 2.16 -18.94
CA GLY A 288 8.65 3.20 -19.02
C GLY A 288 9.25 4.61 -18.86
N SER A 289 10.18 4.76 -17.91
CA SER A 289 10.82 6.05 -17.61
C SER A 289 11.76 6.49 -18.73
N GLU A 290 12.56 5.57 -19.28
CA GLU A 290 13.43 5.76 -20.44
C GLU A 290 12.64 6.19 -21.67
N PHE A 291 11.46 5.61 -21.90
CA PHE A 291 10.58 5.98 -23.01
C PHE A 291 9.98 7.38 -22.86
N VAL A 292 9.49 7.74 -21.67
CA VAL A 292 8.77 9.01 -21.44
C VAL A 292 9.72 10.19 -21.24
N PHE A 293 10.81 10.00 -20.50
CA PHE A 293 11.75 11.07 -20.12
C PHE A 293 13.09 11.02 -20.86
N GLY A 294 13.29 10.01 -21.72
CA GLY A 294 14.53 9.79 -22.46
C GLY A 294 15.62 9.09 -21.64
N GLU A 295 16.77 8.83 -22.27
CA GLU A 295 17.89 8.09 -21.66
C GLU A 295 18.47 8.77 -20.41
N LYS A 296 18.31 10.09 -20.29
CA LYS A 296 18.81 10.92 -19.18
C LYS A 296 17.86 11.03 -17.99
N TYR A 297 16.85 10.15 -17.89
CA TYR A 297 15.91 10.12 -16.76
C TYR A 297 16.59 9.90 -15.38
N THR A 298 17.85 9.44 -15.37
CA THR A 298 18.62 9.24 -14.14
C THR A 298 19.23 10.51 -13.56
N ASP A 299 19.34 11.59 -14.34
CA ASP A 299 19.94 12.87 -13.90
C ASP A 299 19.12 13.51 -12.77
N HIS A 300 17.79 13.46 -12.88
CA HIS A 300 16.88 13.88 -11.81
C HIS A 300 16.27 12.65 -11.13
N PHE A 301 17.13 11.90 -10.43
CA PHE A 301 16.80 10.62 -9.81
C PHE A 301 15.46 10.64 -9.07
N PHE A 302 15.20 11.62 -8.20
CA PHE A 302 13.93 11.61 -7.47
C PHE A 302 12.71 11.80 -8.39
N ALA A 303 12.72 12.83 -9.23
CA ALA A 303 11.56 13.20 -10.03
C ALA A 303 11.23 12.18 -11.13
N PHE A 304 12.25 11.66 -11.83
CA PHE A 304 12.05 10.84 -13.03
C PHE A 304 12.32 9.34 -12.84
N LYS A 305 12.98 8.93 -11.75
CA LYS A 305 13.13 7.50 -11.39
C LYS A 305 12.21 7.09 -10.25
N VAL A 306 12.19 7.85 -9.15
CA VAL A 306 11.49 7.42 -7.93
C VAL A 306 9.98 7.60 -8.06
N LEU A 307 9.52 8.76 -8.54
CA LEU A 307 8.08 9.02 -8.68
C LEU A 307 7.40 8.13 -9.73
N THR A 308 8.10 7.76 -10.81
CA THR A 308 7.54 6.90 -11.86
C THR A 308 7.29 5.48 -11.37
N VAL A 309 8.12 4.99 -10.44
CA VAL A 309 7.91 3.69 -9.78
C VAL A 309 6.61 3.67 -8.97
N ILE A 310 6.22 4.79 -8.37
CA ILE A 310 4.92 4.91 -7.67
C ILE A 310 3.76 4.73 -8.65
N VAL A 311 3.85 5.32 -9.85
CA VAL A 311 2.84 5.20 -10.92
C VAL A 311 2.70 3.75 -11.38
N PHE A 312 3.83 3.09 -11.67
CA PHE A 312 3.86 1.69 -12.10
C PHE A 312 3.27 0.76 -11.03
N PHE A 313 3.70 0.93 -9.78
CA PHE A 313 3.20 0.10 -8.68
C PHE A 313 1.70 0.32 -8.43
N SER A 314 1.22 1.56 -8.49
CA SER A 314 -0.21 1.88 -8.37
C SER A 314 -1.05 1.22 -9.47
N SER A 315 -0.58 1.27 -10.72
CA SER A 315 -1.21 0.58 -11.84
C SER A 315 -1.28 -0.94 -11.62
N PHE A 316 -0.19 -1.54 -11.16
CA PHE A 316 -0.12 -2.97 -10.84
C PHE A 316 -1.08 -3.37 -9.72
N ILE A 317 -1.12 -2.61 -8.61
CA ILE A 317 -2.04 -2.89 -7.51
C ILE A 317 -3.50 -2.81 -7.99
N SER A 318 -3.84 -1.80 -8.81
CA SER A 318 -5.18 -1.70 -9.40
C SER A 318 -5.54 -2.91 -10.26
N VAL A 319 -4.61 -3.45 -11.05
CA VAL A 319 -4.79 -4.71 -11.79
C VAL A 319 -5.01 -5.89 -10.85
N MET A 320 -4.22 -6.01 -9.78
CA MET A 320 -4.38 -7.08 -8.79
C MET A 320 -5.72 -7.00 -8.04
N TYR A 321 -6.26 -5.79 -7.87
CA TYR A 321 -7.61 -5.55 -7.38
C TYR A 321 -8.68 -5.97 -8.39
N TYR A 322 -8.52 -5.62 -9.65
CA TYR A 322 -9.44 -6.05 -10.69
C TYR A 322 -9.51 -7.58 -10.82
N LEU A 323 -8.35 -8.26 -10.71
CA LEU A 323 -8.25 -9.72 -10.75
C LEU A 323 -8.74 -10.44 -9.49
N GLY A 324 -9.07 -9.73 -8.40
CA GLY A 324 -9.54 -10.34 -7.15
C GLY A 324 -8.44 -10.89 -6.23
N VAL A 325 -7.17 -10.78 -6.61
CA VAL A 325 -6.02 -11.35 -5.86
C VAL A 325 -5.80 -10.58 -4.55
N MET A 326 -5.86 -9.25 -4.59
CA MET A 326 -5.71 -8.43 -3.37
C MET A 326 -6.86 -8.66 -2.40
N GLN A 327 -8.09 -8.75 -2.90
CA GLN A 327 -9.27 -9.03 -2.07
C GLN A 327 -9.14 -10.38 -1.38
N PHE A 328 -8.65 -11.40 -2.10
CA PHE A 328 -8.38 -12.70 -1.51
C PHE A 328 -7.33 -12.59 -0.40
N LEU A 329 -6.18 -11.98 -0.67
CA LEU A 329 -5.07 -11.88 0.28
C LEU A 329 -5.48 -11.11 1.55
N ILE A 330 -6.04 -9.91 1.38
CA ILE A 330 -6.47 -9.03 2.47
C ILE A 330 -7.57 -9.68 3.30
N ARG A 331 -8.55 -10.36 2.66
CA ARG A 331 -9.62 -11.07 3.37
C ARG A 331 -9.08 -12.17 4.29
N HIS A 332 -8.09 -12.94 3.83
CA HIS A 332 -7.52 -14.02 4.64
C HIS A 332 -6.72 -13.50 5.82
N ILE A 333 -5.87 -12.50 5.59
CA ILE A 333 -5.09 -11.85 6.66
C ILE A 333 -6.03 -11.20 7.68
N ALA A 334 -7.07 -10.50 7.21
CA ALA A 334 -8.07 -9.86 8.07
C ALA A 334 -8.85 -10.86 8.92
N ARG A 335 -9.33 -11.97 8.33
CA ARG A 335 -10.03 -13.03 9.07
C ARG A 335 -9.11 -13.67 10.11
N PHE A 336 -7.85 -13.90 9.77
CA PHE A 336 -6.85 -14.42 10.71
C PHE A 336 -6.65 -13.46 11.89
N MET A 337 -6.40 -12.17 11.61
CA MET A 337 -6.22 -11.17 12.67
C MET A 337 -7.47 -11.00 13.53
N ALA A 338 -8.66 -10.87 12.92
CA ALA A 338 -9.92 -10.76 13.64
C ALA A 338 -10.19 -11.98 14.54
N ALA A 339 -9.90 -13.18 14.05
CA ALA A 339 -10.08 -14.42 14.81
C ALA A 339 -9.15 -14.49 16.03
N VAL A 340 -7.87 -14.12 15.86
CA VAL A 340 -6.84 -14.21 16.91
C VAL A 340 -6.99 -13.06 17.92
N MET A 341 -7.01 -11.82 17.43
CA MET A 341 -7.01 -10.62 18.27
C MET A 341 -8.39 -10.30 18.88
N GLY A 342 -9.48 -10.79 18.26
CA GLY A 342 -10.84 -10.47 18.71
C GLY A 342 -11.28 -9.04 18.39
N THR A 343 -10.63 -8.41 17.41
CA THR A 343 -10.96 -7.10 16.84
C THR A 343 -12.15 -7.19 15.89
N SER A 344 -12.75 -6.04 15.56
CA SER A 344 -13.89 -6.03 14.64
C SER A 344 -13.46 -6.41 13.21
N PRO A 345 -14.36 -7.01 12.41
CA PRO A 345 -14.04 -7.34 11.02
C PRO A 345 -13.57 -6.14 10.19
N ALA A 346 -14.18 -4.97 10.39
CA ALA A 346 -13.85 -3.77 9.61
C ALA A 346 -12.46 -3.20 9.94
N GLU A 347 -12.11 -3.07 11.22
CA GLU A 347 -10.78 -2.57 11.59
C GLU A 347 -9.67 -3.58 11.23
N SER A 348 -9.97 -4.88 11.31
CA SER A 348 -9.03 -5.94 10.92
C SER A 348 -8.82 -5.98 9.40
N LEU A 349 -9.89 -5.74 8.62
CA LEU A 349 -9.80 -5.63 7.17
C LEU A 349 -8.97 -4.40 6.76
N ASN A 350 -9.21 -3.26 7.39
CA ASN A 350 -8.41 -2.06 7.15
C ASN A 350 -6.93 -2.26 7.53
N ALA A 351 -6.66 -2.84 8.69
CA ALA A 351 -5.29 -3.16 9.12
C ALA A 351 -4.59 -4.13 8.17
N ALA A 352 -5.29 -5.12 7.63
CA ALA A 352 -4.75 -6.05 6.63
C ALA A 352 -4.49 -5.34 5.29
N GLY A 353 -5.40 -4.45 4.87
CA GLY A 353 -5.24 -3.65 3.65
C GLY A 353 -4.03 -2.71 3.73
N ASN A 354 -3.82 -2.08 4.89
CA ASN A 354 -2.71 -1.19 5.18
C ASN A 354 -1.31 -1.82 5.06
N ILE A 355 -1.21 -3.16 5.00
CA ILE A 355 0.06 -3.86 4.72
C ILE A 355 0.52 -3.58 3.28
N PHE A 356 -0.43 -3.48 2.34
CA PHE A 356 -0.14 -3.37 0.90
C PHE A 356 -0.41 -1.97 0.37
N ILE A 357 -1.34 -1.25 0.98
CA ILE A 357 -1.94 -0.03 0.43
C ILE A 357 -1.86 1.10 1.44
N GLY A 358 -1.82 2.33 0.95
CA GLY A 358 -1.66 3.50 1.79
C GLY A 358 -2.87 3.83 2.66
N GLN A 359 -2.61 4.70 3.65
CA GLN A 359 -3.56 5.24 4.61
C GLN A 359 -4.85 5.86 4.00
N SER A 360 -4.78 6.37 2.77
CA SER A 360 -5.92 6.97 2.07
C SER A 360 -6.77 5.96 1.30
N GLU A 361 -6.19 4.81 0.95
CA GLU A 361 -6.82 3.81 0.09
C GLU A 361 -7.38 2.64 0.89
N ALA A 362 -6.72 2.23 1.98
CA ALA A 362 -7.22 1.15 2.83
C ALA A 362 -8.63 1.44 3.42
N PRO A 363 -8.98 2.66 3.85
CA PRO A 363 -10.34 2.96 4.29
C PRO A 363 -11.39 2.81 3.19
N LEU A 364 -11.02 2.92 1.91
CA LEU A 364 -11.96 2.73 0.79
C LEU A 364 -12.52 1.30 0.75
N LEU A 365 -11.76 0.32 1.24
CA LEU A 365 -12.18 -1.08 1.34
C LEU A 365 -13.38 -1.28 2.27
N ILE A 366 -13.54 -0.38 3.24
CA ILE A 366 -14.58 -0.43 4.26
C ILE A 366 -15.50 0.80 4.21
N ARG A 367 -15.47 1.58 3.12
CA ARG A 367 -16.21 2.85 2.96
C ARG A 367 -17.68 2.77 3.39
N PRO A 368 -18.46 1.73 3.04
CA PRO A 368 -19.88 1.62 3.45
C PRO A 368 -20.09 1.48 4.97
N PHE A 369 -19.04 1.07 5.69
CA PHE A 369 -19.09 0.77 7.11
C PHE A 369 -18.56 1.91 7.99
N ILE A 370 -17.74 2.82 7.45
CA ILE A 370 -17.12 3.93 8.20
C ILE A 370 -18.15 4.73 9.00
N SER A 371 -19.31 5.03 8.42
CA SER A 371 -20.37 5.80 9.09
C SER A 371 -21.02 5.08 10.28
N LYS A 372 -20.88 3.75 10.35
CA LYS A 372 -21.46 2.89 11.41
C LYS A 372 -20.44 2.51 12.49
N MET A 373 -19.16 2.86 12.31
CA MET A 373 -18.07 2.46 13.19
C MET A 373 -18.03 3.25 14.49
N THR A 374 -17.46 2.62 15.53
CA THR A 374 -17.20 3.29 16.81
C THR A 374 -15.97 4.20 16.71
N ARG A 375 -15.79 5.09 17.70
CA ARG A 375 -14.59 5.94 17.77
C ARG A 375 -13.30 5.14 17.93
N SER A 376 -13.35 3.98 18.60
CA SER A 376 -12.18 3.10 18.76
C SER A 376 -11.83 2.40 17.45
N GLU A 377 -12.83 1.96 16.69
CA GLU A 377 -12.64 1.41 15.35
C GLU A 377 -12.07 2.45 14.38
N LEU A 378 -12.57 3.70 14.40
CA LEU A 378 -12.00 4.81 13.61
C LEU A 378 -10.56 5.13 14.03
N HIS A 379 -10.28 5.15 15.34
CA HIS A 379 -8.92 5.34 15.85
C HIS A 379 -7.99 4.22 15.37
N ALA A 380 -8.45 2.97 15.32
CA ALA A 380 -7.69 1.85 14.77
C ALA A 380 -7.43 1.98 13.27
N ILE A 381 -8.38 2.50 12.49
CA ILE A 381 -8.17 2.79 11.07
C ILE A 381 -7.06 3.82 10.88
N CYS A 382 -7.14 4.95 11.61
CA CYS A 382 -6.15 6.02 11.53
C CYS A 382 -4.77 5.54 12.00
N THR A 383 -4.70 4.89 13.17
CA THR A 383 -3.44 4.36 13.72
C THR A 383 -2.81 3.33 12.78
N GLY A 384 -3.63 2.44 12.22
CA GLY A 384 -3.17 1.48 11.22
C GLY A 384 -2.56 2.15 9.99
N GLY A 385 -3.16 3.23 9.50
CA GLY A 385 -2.66 3.95 8.33
C GLY A 385 -1.35 4.70 8.59
N PHE A 386 -1.17 5.27 9.79
CA PHE A 386 0.06 5.94 10.17
C PHE A 386 1.20 5.00 10.56
N ALA A 387 0.88 3.78 10.99
CA ALA A 387 1.86 2.79 11.42
C ALA A 387 2.46 1.96 10.28
N THR A 388 1.84 1.97 9.09
CA THR A 388 2.29 1.23 7.91
C THR A 388 2.73 2.17 6.79
N ILE A 389 3.40 1.61 5.80
CA ILE A 389 3.75 2.31 4.56
C ILE A 389 2.98 1.70 3.39
N ALA A 390 2.55 2.54 2.46
CA ALA A 390 1.96 2.08 1.20
C ALA A 390 3.00 1.30 0.39
N GLY A 391 2.60 0.23 -0.31
CA GLY A 391 3.51 -0.50 -1.19
C GLY A 391 4.12 0.38 -2.30
N SER A 392 3.38 1.38 -2.76
CA SER A 392 3.86 2.34 -3.77
C SER A 392 5.01 3.22 -3.26
N VAL A 393 4.95 3.65 -1.99
CA VAL A 393 6.03 4.43 -1.35
C VAL A 393 7.16 3.52 -0.85
N MET A 394 6.85 2.28 -0.46
CA MET A 394 7.86 1.26 -0.16
C MET A 394 8.81 1.06 -1.34
N ALA A 395 8.25 1.00 -2.56
CA ALA A 395 9.03 0.86 -3.77
C ALA A 395 10.03 2.01 -3.98
N ALA A 396 9.63 3.24 -3.65
CA ALA A 396 10.52 4.40 -3.64
C ALA A 396 11.68 4.23 -2.63
N TYR A 397 11.41 3.72 -1.43
CA TYR A 397 12.48 3.47 -0.43
C TYR A 397 13.46 2.37 -0.85
N ILE A 398 12.98 1.33 -1.56
CA ILE A 398 13.85 0.29 -2.11
C ILE A 398 14.85 0.89 -3.12
N LEU A 399 14.42 1.86 -3.93
CA LEU A 399 15.32 2.56 -4.86
C LEU A 399 16.39 3.38 -4.14
N TYR A 400 16.08 3.93 -2.96
CA TYR A 400 17.04 4.55 -2.04
C TYR A 400 17.91 3.53 -1.28
N LYS A 401 18.03 2.30 -1.79
CA LYS A 401 18.87 1.22 -1.25
C LYS A 401 18.46 0.76 0.15
N VAL A 402 17.24 1.06 0.58
CA VAL A 402 16.70 0.47 1.80
C VAL A 402 16.42 -1.01 1.54
N PRO A 403 16.92 -1.93 2.39
CA PRO A 403 16.75 -3.36 2.19
C PRO A 403 15.27 -3.77 2.11
N ALA A 404 14.85 -4.30 0.96
CA ALA A 404 13.46 -4.63 0.65
C ALA A 404 12.88 -5.69 1.61
N ASN A 405 13.68 -6.67 2.02
CA ASN A 405 13.28 -7.67 3.02
C ASN A 405 12.91 -7.05 4.36
N HIS A 406 13.60 -5.99 4.80
CA HIS A 406 13.29 -5.27 6.04
C HIS A 406 12.04 -4.40 5.91
N LEU A 407 11.79 -3.78 4.75
CA LEU A 407 10.57 -3.01 4.51
C LEU A 407 9.33 -3.91 4.43
N LEU A 408 9.41 -5.01 3.70
CA LEU A 408 8.32 -5.98 3.56
C LEU A 408 7.96 -6.60 4.92
N SER A 409 8.96 -6.98 5.70
CA SER A 409 8.75 -7.50 7.05
C SER A 409 8.13 -6.46 7.98
N ALA A 410 8.65 -5.23 7.98
CA ALA A 410 8.11 -4.14 8.78
C ALA A 410 6.62 -3.88 8.46
N SER A 411 6.23 -3.80 7.19
CA SER A 411 4.83 -3.59 6.82
C SER A 411 3.88 -4.67 7.36
N VAL A 412 4.27 -5.95 7.28
CA VAL A 412 3.44 -7.05 7.80
C VAL A 412 3.38 -7.03 9.33
N MET A 413 4.50 -6.73 9.99
CA MET A 413 4.60 -6.65 11.45
C MET A 413 3.83 -5.46 12.03
N SER A 414 3.73 -4.35 11.30
CA SER A 414 3.05 -3.14 11.72
C SER A 414 1.53 -3.30 11.83
N ALA A 415 0.89 -4.16 11.03
CA ALA A 415 -0.56 -4.36 11.10
C ALA A 415 -1.07 -4.85 12.48
N PRO A 416 -0.59 -5.97 13.04
CA PRO A 416 -0.98 -6.41 14.37
C PRO A 416 -0.48 -5.47 15.48
N ALA A 417 0.69 -4.84 15.31
CA ALA A 417 1.23 -3.88 16.26
C ALA A 417 0.35 -2.63 16.37
N ALA A 418 -0.09 -2.08 15.23
CA ALA A 418 -0.94 -0.90 15.17
C ALA A 418 -2.30 -1.15 15.82
N LEU A 419 -2.89 -2.33 15.58
CA LEU A 419 -4.13 -2.74 16.26
C LEU A 419 -3.94 -2.87 17.76
N ALA A 420 -2.84 -3.50 18.22
CA ALA A 420 -2.53 -3.61 19.64
C ALA A 420 -2.38 -2.24 20.31
N MET A 421 -1.57 -1.35 19.74
CA MET A 421 -1.32 -0.02 20.31
C MET A 421 -2.56 0.88 20.23
N SER A 422 -3.35 0.80 19.15
CA SER A 422 -4.61 1.52 19.05
C SER A 422 -5.61 1.09 20.13
N LYS A 423 -5.78 -0.22 20.35
CA LYS A 423 -6.72 -0.73 21.36
C LYS A 423 -6.23 -0.53 22.80
N LEU A 424 -4.93 -0.35 22.99
CA LEU A 424 -4.37 0.07 24.28
C LEU A 424 -4.67 1.56 24.56
N PHE A 425 -4.45 2.42 23.58
CA PHE A 425 -4.60 3.87 23.72
C PHE A 425 -6.07 4.32 23.72
N TYR A 426 -6.88 3.76 22.81
CA TYR A 426 -8.30 4.07 22.69
C TYR A 426 -9.14 2.78 22.70
N PRO A 427 -9.41 2.20 23.88
CA PRO A 427 -10.07 0.91 23.98
C PRO A 427 -11.55 0.95 23.57
N GLU A 428 -12.04 -0.19 23.12
CA GLU A 428 -13.41 -0.34 22.65
C GLU A 428 -14.40 -0.24 23.82
N THR A 429 -15.36 0.68 23.73
CA THR A 429 -16.37 0.88 24.78
C THR A 429 -17.79 0.61 24.32
N ARG A 430 -18.02 0.55 22.99
CA ARG A 430 -19.33 0.31 22.38
C ARG A 430 -19.29 -0.99 21.61
N LYS A 431 -20.45 -1.65 21.45
CA LYS A 431 -20.54 -2.83 20.60
C LYS A 431 -20.40 -2.39 19.14
N SER A 432 -19.47 -3.02 18.43
CA SER A 432 -19.32 -2.83 16.98
C SER A 432 -20.60 -3.26 16.26
N LYS A 433 -20.98 -2.47 15.24
CA LYS A 433 -22.12 -2.76 14.36
C LYS A 433 -21.72 -3.48 13.08
N THR A 434 -20.42 -3.74 12.88
CA THR A 434 -19.91 -4.34 11.65
C THR A 434 -19.87 -5.86 11.76
N GLY A 435 -20.58 -6.55 10.86
CA GLY A 435 -20.60 -8.01 10.80
C GLY A 435 -19.56 -8.61 9.86
N ASN A 436 -19.75 -9.89 9.52
CA ASN A 436 -18.91 -10.59 8.54
C ASN A 436 -19.18 -10.14 7.10
N GLU A 437 -20.24 -9.36 6.84
CA GLU A 437 -20.51 -8.80 5.50
C GLU A 437 -19.37 -7.90 4.99
N VAL A 438 -18.54 -7.36 5.89
CA VAL A 438 -17.41 -6.48 5.54
C VAL A 438 -16.37 -7.19 4.67
N TYR A 439 -16.27 -8.52 4.74
CA TYR A 439 -15.33 -9.28 3.93
C TYR A 439 -15.72 -9.36 2.45
N ASN A 440 -16.96 -9.02 2.10
CA ASN A 440 -17.44 -8.97 0.72
C ASN A 440 -17.07 -7.62 0.10
N MET A 441 -15.77 -7.45 -0.19
CA MET A 441 -15.26 -6.32 -0.96
C MET A 441 -15.78 -6.40 -2.39
N ALA A 442 -16.44 -5.34 -2.86
CA ALA A 442 -16.84 -5.22 -4.25
C ALA A 442 -15.59 -5.15 -5.15
N SER A 443 -15.62 -5.85 -6.29
CA SER A 443 -14.66 -5.62 -7.36
C SER A 443 -14.86 -4.23 -7.95
N GLY A 444 -13.80 -3.62 -8.48
CA GLY A 444 -13.90 -2.35 -9.19
C GLY A 444 -14.91 -2.42 -10.34
N GLN A 445 -15.47 -1.28 -10.73
CA GLN A 445 -16.44 -1.17 -11.84
C GLN A 445 -15.76 -1.21 -13.22
N GLU A 446 -14.45 -1.49 -13.28
CA GLU A 446 -13.69 -1.54 -14.53
C GLU A 446 -14.21 -2.66 -15.41
N ARG A 447 -14.16 -2.48 -16.73
CA ARG A 447 -14.65 -3.48 -17.70
C ARG A 447 -13.58 -4.49 -18.10
N ASN A 448 -12.30 -4.11 -18.01
CA ASN A 448 -11.18 -4.95 -18.38
C ASN A 448 -9.89 -4.59 -17.62
N ILE A 449 -8.88 -5.47 -17.75
CA ILE A 449 -7.59 -5.33 -17.07
C ILE A 449 -6.85 -4.04 -17.49
N ILE A 450 -6.98 -3.62 -18.74
CA ILE A 450 -6.31 -2.43 -19.28
C ILE A 450 -6.92 -1.16 -18.68
N GLU A 451 -8.24 -1.11 -18.55
CA GLU A 451 -8.97 -0.03 -17.88
C GLU A 451 -8.55 0.07 -16.41
N ALA A 452 -8.46 -1.07 -15.70
CA ALA A 452 -7.98 -1.11 -14.33
C ALA A 452 -6.54 -0.60 -14.20
N ALA A 453 -5.63 -0.98 -15.12
CA ALA A 453 -4.26 -0.49 -15.15
C ALA A 453 -4.20 1.03 -15.38
N SER A 454 -4.99 1.54 -16.33
CA SER A 454 -5.07 2.97 -16.67
C SER A 454 -5.63 3.79 -15.51
N LYS A 455 -6.67 3.30 -14.84
CA LYS A 455 -7.25 3.95 -13.66
C LYS A 455 -6.26 4.01 -12.49
N GLY A 456 -5.53 2.92 -12.23
CA GLY A 456 -4.50 2.89 -11.19
C GLY A 456 -3.35 3.86 -11.47
N ALA A 457 -2.93 3.98 -12.74
CA ALA A 457 -1.96 4.98 -13.15
C ALA A 457 -2.49 6.41 -12.97
N THR A 458 -3.73 6.68 -13.37
CA THR A 458 -4.36 8.00 -13.26
C THR A 458 -4.55 8.42 -11.79
N GLN A 459 -4.97 7.50 -10.91
CA GLN A 459 -5.10 7.76 -9.47
C GLN A 459 -3.77 8.15 -8.82
N SER A 460 -2.66 7.62 -9.32
CA SER A 460 -1.33 7.94 -8.79
C SER A 460 -0.88 9.38 -9.06
N ILE A 461 -1.50 10.11 -10.01
CA ILE A 461 -1.13 11.49 -10.36
C ILE A 461 -1.22 12.40 -9.14
N SER A 462 -2.34 12.37 -8.42
CA SER A 462 -2.50 13.19 -7.20
C SER A 462 -1.52 12.77 -6.12
N LEU A 463 -1.27 11.46 -5.98
CA LEU A 463 -0.33 10.92 -5.00
C LEU A 463 1.11 11.43 -5.26
N ILE A 464 1.62 11.29 -6.49
CA ILE A 464 2.98 11.73 -6.84
C ILE A 464 3.12 13.25 -6.76
N ALA A 465 2.10 14.00 -7.17
CA ALA A 465 2.10 15.46 -7.10
C ALA A 465 2.16 15.93 -5.64
N ASN A 466 1.34 15.33 -4.77
CA ASN A 466 1.35 15.64 -3.34
C ASN A 466 2.69 15.30 -2.70
N ILE A 467 3.31 14.15 -3.05
CA ILE A 467 4.64 13.78 -2.54
C ILE A 467 5.69 14.79 -2.99
N ALA A 468 5.74 15.13 -4.28
CA ALA A 468 6.73 16.04 -4.83
C ALA A 468 6.62 17.45 -4.21
N VAL A 469 5.41 18.01 -4.18
CA VAL A 469 5.16 19.36 -3.64
C VAL A 469 5.46 19.42 -2.14
N ASN A 470 5.03 18.43 -1.36
CA ASN A 470 5.29 18.41 0.08
C ASN A 470 6.78 18.24 0.39
N LEU A 471 7.53 17.46 -0.39
CA LEU A 471 8.98 17.34 -0.19
C LEU A 471 9.71 18.64 -0.49
N ILE A 472 9.36 19.32 -1.59
CA ILE A 472 9.92 20.65 -1.91
C ILE A 472 9.64 21.63 -0.75
N ALA A 473 8.39 21.69 -0.29
CA ALA A 473 7.99 22.57 0.79
C ALA A 473 8.71 22.24 2.11
N PHE A 474 8.73 20.98 2.54
CA PHE A 474 9.32 20.60 3.82
C PHE A 474 10.84 20.70 3.84
N ILE A 475 11.54 20.36 2.76
CA ILE A 475 13.00 20.52 2.70
C ILE A 475 13.37 22.00 2.76
N ALA A 476 12.67 22.85 2.00
CA ALA A 476 12.88 24.30 2.05
C ALA A 476 12.58 24.90 3.43
N LEU A 477 11.51 24.45 4.09
CA LEU A 477 11.16 24.88 5.46
C LEU A 477 12.19 24.42 6.49
N ILE A 478 12.71 23.20 6.38
CA ILE A 478 13.77 22.70 7.28
C ILE A 478 15.03 23.55 7.12
N GLU A 479 15.43 23.87 5.88
CA GLU A 479 16.60 24.72 5.64
C GLU A 479 16.39 26.14 6.15
N PHE A 480 15.21 26.72 5.94
CA PHE A 480 14.84 28.01 6.52
C PHE A 480 14.92 28.01 8.06
N LEU A 481 14.40 26.96 8.71
CA LEU A 481 14.49 26.79 10.16
C LEU A 481 15.93 26.63 10.61
N ASN A 482 16.75 25.89 9.89
CA ASN A 482 18.18 25.73 10.17
C ASN A 482 18.90 27.06 10.15
N GLN A 483 18.78 27.82 9.06
CA GLN A 483 19.42 29.12 8.93
C GLN A 483 18.94 30.11 10.01
N THR A 484 17.66 30.06 10.36
CA THR A 484 17.09 30.88 11.44
C THR A 484 17.67 30.49 12.80
N LEU A 485 17.77 29.18 13.11
CA LEU A 485 18.32 28.70 14.38
C LEU A 485 19.83 28.93 14.48
N ILE A 486 20.58 28.80 13.39
CA ILE A 486 22.01 29.14 13.32
C ILE A 486 22.20 30.62 13.62
N TRP A 487 21.39 31.49 13.00
CA TRP A 487 21.44 32.93 13.28
C TRP A 487 21.15 33.26 14.75
N ILE A 488 20.16 32.61 15.37
CA ILE A 488 19.86 32.76 16.80
C ILE A 488 21.01 32.20 17.66
N GLY A 489 21.54 31.03 17.32
CA GLY A 489 22.64 30.38 18.04
C GLY A 489 23.91 31.22 18.05
N ASN A 490 24.26 31.84 16.93
CA ASN A 490 25.38 32.77 16.83
C ASN A 490 25.24 33.93 17.82
N ARG A 491 24.03 34.42 18.10
CA ARG A 491 23.80 35.49 19.10
C ARG A 491 24.07 35.06 20.54
N VAL A 492 24.04 33.76 20.83
CA VAL A 492 24.25 33.20 22.17
C VAL A 492 25.67 32.63 22.34
N GLY A 493 26.56 32.85 21.36
CA GLY A 493 27.96 32.44 21.41
C GLY A 493 28.25 31.05 20.80
N PHE A 494 27.27 30.45 20.11
CA PHE A 494 27.46 29.20 19.34
C PHE A 494 27.97 29.50 17.93
N GLU A 495 29.15 30.10 17.83
CA GLU A 495 29.73 30.55 16.54
C GLU A 495 30.77 29.57 15.96
N LYS A 496 31.16 28.54 16.72
CA LYS A 496 32.21 27.60 16.30
C LYS A 496 31.67 26.62 15.25
N PRO A 497 32.43 26.34 14.18
CA PRO A 497 32.08 25.29 13.22
C PRO A 497 31.93 23.95 13.94
N GLY A 498 30.73 23.38 13.91
CA GLY A 498 30.38 22.12 14.60
C GLY A 498 29.52 22.26 15.85
N ASP A 499 29.37 23.47 16.40
CA ASP A 499 28.47 23.77 17.54
C ASP A 499 27.18 24.49 17.09
N GLU A 500 26.86 24.46 15.80
CA GLU A 500 25.70 25.14 15.22
C GLU A 500 24.37 24.55 15.72
N ILE A 501 23.49 25.42 16.18
CA ILE A 501 22.13 25.02 16.57
C ILE A 501 21.29 24.87 15.30
N THR A 502 21.14 23.63 14.85
CA THR A 502 20.24 23.28 13.74
C THR A 502 18.92 22.71 14.25
N PHE A 503 17.90 22.67 13.39
CA PHE A 503 16.63 22.02 13.71
C PHE A 503 16.84 20.52 13.99
N GLN A 504 17.75 19.88 13.26
CA GLN A 504 18.14 18.49 13.48
C GLN A 504 18.75 18.30 14.88
N PHE A 505 19.64 19.20 15.30
CA PHE A 505 20.22 19.14 16.64
C PHE A 505 19.15 19.25 17.72
N LEU A 506 18.24 20.22 17.61
CA LEU A 506 17.16 20.40 18.57
C LEU A 506 16.28 19.15 18.67
N CYS A 507 15.86 18.62 17.52
CA CYS A 507 15.05 17.41 17.48
C CYS A 507 15.81 16.21 18.06
N SER A 508 17.12 16.09 17.81
CA SER A 508 17.94 15.00 18.36
C SER A 508 17.95 15.01 19.89
N TYR A 509 17.96 16.20 20.50
CA TYR A 509 17.94 16.36 21.94
C TYR A 509 16.55 16.06 22.54
N VAL A 510 15.49 16.55 21.88
CA VAL A 510 14.10 16.31 22.31
C VAL A 510 13.73 14.83 22.23
N PHE A 511 14.12 14.13 21.16
CA PHE A 511 13.82 12.71 20.98
C PHE A 511 14.85 11.77 21.61
N LYS A 512 15.91 12.28 22.24
CA LYS A 512 16.94 11.50 22.93
C LYS A 512 16.36 10.49 23.94
N PRO A 513 15.37 10.82 24.79
CA PRO A 513 14.78 9.86 25.72
C PRO A 513 14.11 8.69 24.99
N VAL A 514 13.37 8.98 23.91
CA VAL A 514 12.67 7.96 23.12
C VAL A 514 13.67 7.04 22.40
N ALA A 515 14.75 7.61 21.85
CA ALA A 515 15.79 6.87 21.14
C ALA A 515 16.61 5.92 22.04
N LEU A 516 16.81 6.29 23.32
CA LEU A 516 17.47 5.41 24.31
C LEU A 516 16.72 4.09 24.48
N TYR A 517 15.38 4.13 24.48
CA TYR A 517 14.55 2.96 24.69
C TYR A 517 14.41 2.05 23.46
N ILE A 518 14.72 2.51 22.25
CA ILE A 518 14.60 1.71 21.00
C ILE A 518 15.88 0.90 20.67
N ILE A 519 16.93 0.92 21.52
CA ILE A 519 18.30 0.44 21.18
C ILE A 519 18.80 1.12 19.92
N PHE A 520 18.81 2.45 19.94
CA PHE A 520 19.33 3.20 18.81
C PHE A 520 20.08 4.46 19.27
N TYR A 521 20.55 4.51 20.51
CA TYR A 521 21.18 5.73 21.05
C TYR A 521 22.34 6.26 20.18
N TYR A 522 23.30 5.41 19.80
CA TYR A 522 24.44 5.83 19.00
C TYR A 522 24.10 6.00 17.52
N SER A 523 23.29 5.11 16.94
CA SER A 523 22.96 5.18 15.50
C SER A 523 21.85 6.17 15.16
N PHE A 524 20.92 6.51 16.06
CA PHE A 524 19.82 7.46 15.81
C PHE A 524 20.23 8.91 15.98
N CYS A 525 21.08 9.22 16.99
CA CYS A 525 21.71 10.53 17.06
C CYS A 525 22.60 10.77 15.82
N VAL A 526 23.39 9.77 15.41
CA VAL A 526 24.17 9.86 14.17
C VAL A 526 23.27 9.92 12.93
N LEU A 527 22.21 9.11 12.83
CA LEU A 527 21.25 9.16 11.71
C LEU A 527 20.57 10.52 11.61
N MET A 528 20.02 11.08 12.68
CA MET A 528 19.37 12.39 12.59
C MET A 528 20.34 13.49 12.15
N TYR A 529 21.60 13.38 12.56
CA TYR A 529 22.66 14.25 12.07
C TYR A 529 23.09 13.94 10.62
N SER A 530 23.02 12.69 10.14
CA SER A 530 23.59 12.24 8.86
C SER A 530 22.58 11.95 7.74
N THR A 531 21.42 11.36 8.02
CA THR A 531 20.39 10.99 7.02
C THR A 531 19.66 12.16 6.39
N LEU A 532 19.69 13.35 6.99
CA LEU A 532 19.24 14.59 6.33
C LEU A 532 20.35 15.26 5.50
N TRP A 533 21.62 14.91 5.74
CA TRP A 533 22.77 15.48 5.04
C TRP A 533 23.08 14.78 3.71
N LEU A 534 22.60 13.53 3.51
CA LEU A 534 22.81 12.74 2.29
C LEU A 534 21.78 12.98 1.17
N SER A 535 20.93 14.02 1.27
CA SER A 535 20.01 14.43 0.21
C SER A 535 20.44 15.73 -0.51
N THR A 536 21.68 16.17 -0.28
CA THR A 536 22.40 17.21 -1.03
C THR A 536 23.76 16.66 -1.39
#